data_AF-A0A1V5P833-F1
#
_entry.id   AF-A0A1V5P833-F1
#
_cell.length_a   1.000
_cell.length_b   1.000
_cell.length_c   1.000
_cell.angle_alpha   90.00
_cell.angle_beta   90.00
_cell.angle_gamma   90.00
#
_symmetry.space_group_name_H-M   'P 1'
#
loop_
_entity.id
_entity.type
_entity.pdbx_description
1 polymer ?
#
loop_
_entity_poly.entity_id
_entity_poly.type
_entity_poly.pdbx_seq_one_letter_code
_entity_poly.pdbx_strand_id
1 'polypeptide(L)'
;MFSKCGVSLLRADPARIAGWQRVREYLAVREGGPLLQIFPCCKNLIRTLPLLLHDSHNLEDAAGSEDHAAEALRYGLMSRPKKSVITKAKAQMPYDPFSEQRSGPGFMGR
;
A
#
# COMPACT_ATOMS: atom_id res chain seq x y z
N MET A 1 30.22 11.24 -1.72
CA MET A 1 29.98 12.69 -1.86
C MET A 1 29.00 13.21 -0.80
N PHE A 2 27.79 12.64 -0.64
CA PHE A 2 26.86 13.05 0.44
C PHE A 2 27.23 12.61 1.86
N SER A 3 27.70 11.37 2.04
CA SER A 3 28.11 10.85 3.36
C SER A 3 29.29 11.63 3.98
N LYS A 4 30.15 12.23 3.13
CA LYS A 4 31.26 13.09 3.60
C LYS A 4 30.78 14.43 4.15
N CYS A 5 29.55 14.86 3.81
CA CYS A 5 28.93 16.08 4.31
C CYS A 5 27.97 15.82 5.49
N GLY A 6 28.08 14.66 6.15
CA GLY A 6 27.27 14.32 7.34
C GLY A 6 25.86 13.79 7.05
N VAL A 7 25.53 13.47 5.79
CA VAL A 7 24.23 12.89 5.43
C VAL A 7 24.29 11.36 5.55
N SER A 8 23.53 10.80 6.49
CA SER A 8 23.37 9.35 6.64
C SER A 8 22.63 8.77 5.43
N LEU A 9 23.20 7.72 4.85
CA LEU A 9 22.62 7.02 3.70
C LEU A 9 22.10 5.65 4.14
N LEU A 10 20.88 5.33 3.71
CA LEU A 10 20.29 4.00 3.86
C LEU A 10 20.11 3.39 2.48
N ARG A 11 20.37 2.09 2.36
CA ARG A 11 20.09 1.35 1.13
C ARG A 11 18.57 1.29 0.94
N ALA A 12 18.12 1.71 -0.24
CA ALA A 12 16.72 1.64 -0.60
C ALA A 12 16.28 0.19 -0.88
N ASP A 13 15.04 -0.14 -0.52
CA ASP A 13 14.44 -1.43 -0.83
C ASP A 13 13.96 -1.45 -2.29
N PRO A 14 14.50 -2.36 -3.14
CA PRO A 14 14.17 -2.42 -4.56
C PRO A 14 12.82 -3.07 -4.86
N ALA A 15 12.09 -3.62 -3.88
CA ALA A 15 10.83 -4.33 -4.13
C ALA A 15 9.70 -3.36 -4.55
N ARG A 16 9.55 -3.19 -5.87
CA ARG A 16 8.62 -2.23 -6.49
C ARG A 16 7.16 -2.50 -6.13
N ILE A 17 6.65 -3.70 -6.44
CA ILE A 17 5.24 -4.08 -6.25
C ILE A 17 4.81 -3.87 -4.79
N ALA A 18 5.57 -4.41 -3.84
CA ALA A 18 5.30 -4.23 -2.41
C ALA A 18 5.37 -2.76 -1.98
N GLY A 19 6.27 -1.98 -2.58
CA GLY A 19 6.37 -0.54 -2.38
C GLY A 19 5.13 0.21 -2.84
N TRP A 20 4.63 -0.07 -4.04
CA TRP A 20 3.42 0.57 -4.58
C TRP A 20 2.16 0.18 -3.83
N GLN A 21 2.03 -1.09 -3.44
CA GLN A 21 0.96 -1.53 -2.54
C GLN A 21 0.97 -0.71 -1.23
N ARG A 22 2.16 -0.48 -0.66
CA ARG A 22 2.30 0.34 0.54
C ARG A 22 1.91 1.81 0.31
N VAL A 23 2.26 2.39 -0.83
CA VAL A 23 1.80 3.76 -1.19
C VAL A 23 0.27 3.81 -1.22
N ARG A 24 -0.38 2.83 -1.84
CA ARG A 24 -1.85 2.74 -1.90
C ARG A 24 -2.46 2.59 -0.51
N GLU A 25 -1.90 1.76 0.37
CA GLU A 25 -2.39 1.57 1.74
C GLU A 25 -2.33 2.84 2.60
N TYR A 26 -1.33 3.70 2.36
CA TYR A 26 -1.14 4.95 3.09
C TYR A 26 -2.05 6.08 2.59
N LEU A 27 -2.39 6.07 1.30
CA LEU A 27 -3.33 7.00 0.69
C LEU A 27 -4.79 6.55 0.84
N ALA A 28 -5.03 5.28 1.17
CA ALA A 28 -6.36 4.74 1.38
C ALA A 28 -7.12 5.54 2.45
N VAL A 29 -8.38 5.87 2.13
CA VAL A 29 -9.27 6.57 3.04
C VAL A 29 -9.66 5.64 4.19
N ARG A 30 -9.49 6.13 5.42
CA ARG A 30 -9.85 5.43 6.67
C ARG A 30 -10.62 6.39 7.57
N GLU A 31 -11.20 5.85 8.64
CA GLU A 31 -11.76 6.69 9.70
C GLU A 31 -10.66 7.57 10.31
N GLY A 32 -10.84 8.89 10.26
CA GLY A 32 -9.81 9.86 10.65
C GLY A 32 -8.86 10.33 9.53
N GLY A 33 -9.05 9.86 8.30
CA GLY A 33 -8.29 10.30 7.12
C GLY A 33 -7.12 9.39 6.73
N PRO A 34 -6.42 9.71 5.63
CA PRO A 34 -5.30 8.91 5.14
C PRO A 34 -4.08 9.00 6.07
N LEU A 35 -3.25 7.95 6.09
CA LEU A 35 -2.02 7.91 6.88
C LEU A 35 -0.91 8.80 6.30
N LEU A 36 -1.01 9.11 5.01
CA LEU A 36 -0.13 10.04 4.31
C LEU A 36 -0.91 11.28 3.90
N GLN A 37 -0.39 12.45 4.27
CA GLN A 37 -0.86 13.74 3.79
C GLN A 37 0.28 14.45 3.06
N ILE A 38 -0.03 15.09 1.94
CA ILE A 38 0.95 15.74 1.08
C ILE A 38 0.70 17.24 1.12
N PHE A 39 1.74 18.02 1.42
CA PHE A 39 1.63 19.48 1.46
C PHE A 39 1.39 20.05 0.05
N PRO A 40 0.61 21.14 -0.07
CA PRO A 40 0.29 21.75 -1.37
C PRO A 40 1.52 22.31 -2.11
N CYS A 41 2.63 22.56 -1.41
CA CYS A 41 3.89 22.99 -2.03
C CYS A 41 4.61 21.87 -2.80
N CYS A 42 4.26 20.60 -2.60
CA CYS A 42 4.81 19.44 -3.30
C CYS A 42 4.23 19.29 -4.72
N LYS A 43 4.31 20.35 -5.53
CA LYS A 43 3.65 20.46 -6.84
C LYS A 43 4.01 19.32 -7.79
N ASN A 44 5.28 18.92 -7.81
CA ASN A 44 5.75 17.83 -8.67
C ASN A 44 5.10 16.49 -8.31
N LEU A 45 5.05 16.16 -7.01
CA LEU A 45 4.43 14.92 -6.56
C LEU A 45 2.93 14.92 -6.82
N ILE A 46 2.23 16.03 -6.53
CA ILE A 46 0.78 16.14 -6.75
C ILE A 46 0.44 16.04 -8.24
N ARG A 47 1.27 16.61 -9.11
CA ARG A 47 1.15 16.50 -10.57
C ARG A 47 1.34 15.07 -11.06
N THR A 48 2.37 14.38 -10.61
CA THR A 48 2.81 13.12 -11.25
C THR A 48 2.19 11.88 -10.63
N LEU A 49 1.92 11.88 -9.32
CA LEU A 49 1.39 10.71 -8.62
C LEU A 49 0.06 10.21 -9.20
N PRO A 50 -0.92 11.07 -9.56
CA PRO A 50 -2.17 10.62 -10.20
C PRO A 50 -2.01 10.21 -11.67
N LEU A 51 -0.92 10.59 -12.32
CA LEU A 51 -0.64 10.28 -13.73
C LEU A 51 0.08 8.94 -13.92
N LEU A 52 0.46 8.27 -12.83
CA LEU A 52 1.04 6.94 -12.91
C LEU A 52 0.01 5.95 -13.47
N LEU A 53 0.47 5.14 -14.42
CA LEU A 53 -0.30 4.06 -15.03
C LEU A 53 0.28 2.72 -14.59
N HIS A 54 -0.45 1.64 -14.88
CA HIS A 54 0.11 0.29 -14.72
C HIS A 54 1.20 0.07 -15.77
N ASP A 55 2.25 -0.65 -15.39
CA ASP A 55 3.28 -1.06 -16.35
C ASP A 55 2.70 -2.04 -17.38
N SER A 56 3.17 -1.94 -18.63
CA SER A 56 2.65 -2.75 -19.74
C SER A 56 3.04 -4.22 -19.66
N HIS A 57 4.14 -4.55 -18.97
CA HIS A 57 4.62 -5.91 -18.80
C HIS A 57 4.22 -6.48 -17.45
N ASN A 58 4.19 -5.65 -16.40
CA ASN A 58 3.84 -6.03 -15.04
C ASN A 58 2.65 -5.23 -14.53
N LEU A 59 1.45 -5.78 -14.66
CA LEU A 59 0.20 -5.10 -14.27
C LEU A 59 0.13 -4.72 -12.78
N GLU A 60 0.92 -5.35 -11.91
CA GLU A 60 0.99 -5.00 -10.48
C GLU A 60 2.00 -3.89 -10.15
N ASP A 61 2.80 -3.46 -11.13
CA ASP A 61 3.74 -2.35 -11.00
C ASP A 61 3.15 -1.06 -11.59
N ALA A 62 3.61 0.08 -11.10
CA ALA A 62 3.25 1.39 -11.62
C ALA A 62 4.42 2.01 -12.38
N ALA A 63 4.13 2.55 -13.56
CA ALA A 63 5.08 3.20 -14.45
C ALA A 63 4.47 4.48 -15.05
N GLY A 64 5.32 5.43 -15.38
CA GLY A 64 4.95 6.69 -16.03
C GLY A 64 6.18 7.41 -16.56
N SER A 65 6.01 8.41 -17.42
CA SER A 65 7.15 9.16 -17.97
C SER A 65 7.90 9.98 -16.92
N GLU A 66 7.19 10.45 -15.89
CA GLU A 66 7.70 11.35 -14.85
C GLU A 66 7.52 10.74 -13.45
N ASP A 67 8.29 9.70 -13.13
CA ASP A 67 8.11 8.87 -11.93
C ASP A 67 8.99 9.26 -10.74
N HIS A 68 10.00 10.12 -10.92
CA HIS A 68 11.03 10.39 -9.91
C HIS A 68 10.49 10.81 -8.54
N ALA A 69 9.48 11.68 -8.51
CA ALA A 69 8.87 12.13 -7.26
C ALA A 69 8.08 11.00 -6.56
N ALA A 70 7.40 10.16 -7.33
CA ALA A 70 6.62 9.05 -6.81
C ALA A 70 7.52 7.89 -6.37
N GLU A 71 8.60 7.60 -7.09
CA GLU A 71 9.63 6.65 -6.68
C GLU A 71 10.33 7.09 -5.40
N ALA A 72 10.65 8.38 -5.25
CA ALA A 72 11.18 8.93 -4.00
C ALA A 72 10.20 8.74 -2.83
N LEU A 73 8.90 8.98 -3.07
CA LEU A 73 7.85 8.70 -2.08
C LEU A 73 7.80 7.22 -1.71
N ARG A 74 7.87 6.31 -2.70
CA ARG A 74 7.88 4.87 -2.50
C ARG A 74 9.02 4.45 -1.58
N TYR A 75 10.25 4.86 -1.88
CA TYR A 75 11.40 4.59 -1.02
C TYR A 75 11.26 5.19 0.38
N GLY A 76 10.71 6.41 0.48
CA GLY A 76 10.44 7.07 1.76
C GLY A 76 9.41 6.34 2.64
N LEU A 77 8.44 5.66 2.04
CA LEU A 77 7.48 4.82 2.77
C LEU A 77 8.07 3.46 3.12
N MET A 78 8.85 2.86 2.21
CA MET A 78 9.46 1.55 2.43
C MET A 78 10.52 1.57 3.54
N SER A 79 11.24 2.68 3.73
CA SER A 79 12.22 2.84 4.80
C SER A 79 11.61 2.90 6.21
N ARG A 80 10.28 3.09 6.32
CA ARG A 80 9.59 3.19 7.60
C ARG A 80 9.09 1.82 8.08
N PRO A 81 9.05 1.55 9.39
CA PRO A 81 8.40 0.34 9.91
C PRO A 81 6.90 0.37 9.57
N LYS A 82 6.33 -0.79 9.22
CA LYS A 82 4.88 -0.93 9.00
C LYS A 82 4.20 -0.84 10.37
N LYS A 83 3.09 -0.11 10.48
CA LYS A 83 2.24 -0.20 11.68
C LYS A 83 1.69 -1.63 11.75
N SER A 84 1.96 -2.34 12.84
CA SER A 84 1.30 -3.63 13.08
C SER A 84 -0.18 -3.37 13.34
N VAL A 85 -1.03 -3.88 12.47
CA VAL A 85 -2.46 -3.98 12.78
C VAL A 85 -2.60 -5.24 13.63
N ILE A 86 -2.84 -5.06 14.94
CA ILE A 86 -3.29 -6.17 15.77
C ILE A 86 -4.73 -6.43 15.37
N THR A 87 -4.93 -7.29 14.37
CA THR A 87 -6.26 -7.81 14.07
C THR A 87 -6.68 -8.60 15.31
N LYS A 88 -7.73 -8.16 16.01
CA LYS A 88 -8.36 -8.98 17.04
C LYS A 88 -8.69 -10.32 16.40
N ALA A 89 -8.13 -11.41 16.93
CA ALA A 89 -8.44 -12.74 16.45
C ALA A 89 -9.96 -12.89 16.46
N LYS A 90 -10.55 -13.28 15.32
CA LYS A 90 -11.96 -13.68 15.31
C LYS A 90 -12.08 -14.82 16.32
N ALA A 91 -13.01 -14.71 17.26
CA ALA A 91 -13.31 -15.82 18.15
C ALA A 91 -13.61 -17.04 17.28
N GLN A 92 -12.77 -18.08 17.38
CA GLN A 92 -13.05 -19.34 16.71
C GLN A 92 -14.29 -19.90 17.39
N MET A 93 -15.40 -20.01 16.66
CA MET A 93 -16.52 -20.80 17.16
C MET A 93 -16.01 -22.23 17.40
N PRO A 94 -16.30 -22.86 18.55
CA PRO A 94 -16.03 -24.27 18.73
C PRO A 94 -16.70 -25.03 17.59
N TYR A 95 -15.94 -25.91 16.94
CA TYR A 95 -16.51 -26.81 15.93
C TYR A 95 -17.54 -27.70 16.62
N ASP A 96 -18.82 -27.50 16.30
CA ASP A 96 -19.91 -28.33 16.77
C ASP A 96 -20.38 -29.24 15.62
N PRO A 97 -20.10 -30.55 15.68
CA PRO A 97 -20.47 -31.51 14.63
C PRO A 97 -21.98 -31.70 14.48
N PHE A 98 -22.79 -31.20 15.41
CA PHE A 98 -24.25 -31.25 15.36
C PHE A 98 -24.89 -29.88 15.08
N SER A 99 -24.10 -28.84 14.84
CA SER A 99 -24.64 -27.54 14.45
C SER A 99 -25.28 -27.63 13.06
N GLU A 100 -26.59 -27.42 12.97
CA GLU A 100 -27.30 -27.41 11.70
C GLU A 100 -26.71 -26.31 10.80
N GLN A 101 -26.04 -26.73 9.72
CA GLN A 101 -25.68 -25.82 8.63
C GLN A 101 -26.98 -25.26 8.05
N ARG A 102 -27.33 -24.02 8.41
CA ARG A 102 -28.43 -23.32 7.76
C ARG A 102 -28.11 -23.26 6.27
N SER A 103 -28.88 -24.01 5.50
CA SER A 103 -28.85 -24.00 4.04
C SER A 103 -29.10 -22.57 3.56
N GLY A 104 -28.04 -21.89 3.12
CA GLY A 104 -28.21 -20.74 2.24
C GLY A 104 -28.95 -21.18 0.97
N PRO A 105 -29.63 -20.28 0.25
CA PRO A 105 -30.37 -20.65 -0.95
C PRO A 105 -29.41 -21.36 -1.90
N GLY A 106 -29.71 -22.64 -2.16
CA GLY A 106 -28.90 -23.51 -2.99
C GLY A 106 -28.68 -22.89 -4.36
N PHE A 107 -27.47 -23.07 -4.89
CA PHE A 107 -26.99 -22.60 -6.18
C PHE A 107 -27.82 -23.07 -7.40
N MET A 108 -28.87 -23.87 -7.21
CA MET A 108 -29.84 -24.25 -8.24
C MET A 108 -31.22 -23.64 -7.92
N GLY A 109 -31.44 -22.45 -8.49
CA GLY A 109 -32.66 -21.68 -8.38
C GLY A 109 -33.07 -21.02 -9.70
N ARG A 110 -32.86 -21.69 -10.83
CA ARG A 110 -33.74 -21.78 -12.02
C ARG A 110 -33.03 -22.52 -13.16
#